data_AF-A0A7K5ZE23-F1
#
_entry.id   AF-A0A7K5ZE23-F1
#
_cell.length_a   1.000
_cell.length_b   1.000
_cell.length_c   1.000
_cell.angle_alpha   90.00
_cell.angle_beta   90.00
_cell.angle_gamma   90.00
#
_symmetry.space_group_name_H-M   'P 1'
#
loop_
_entity.id
_entity.type
_entity.pdbx_description
1 polymer ?
#
loop_
_entity_poly.entity_id
_entity_poly.type
_entity_poly.pdbx_seq_one_letter_code
_entity_poly.pdbx_strand_id
1 'polypeptide(L)'
;FQSHDERYAFIAEWYDPNASLFRRYELLYYPKDGSIEMYDVKNRRTFLKRTQYESLHLEDLYVGSKITVFSRHLSIVDYGNLYTSRKLGSRKERTLALIKPDAMHKIGELIDIIINSGLTITKAKMMLLSRKEAADFYVDHRAKPFYHELLQFITSGPVLAMEILGDDAVSKWKAIVGPANPTATETDTLDSIRENFGHGGLRDAAHGPDSVASAAKELELFFPSSGGRGPMSSATFTNCTCCIIKPHAVNEGLTGKIIKAILKEGFQISALQMFNMERPNAEEFYEIYRGVVPEYLEMVSELCSGPCIAMEITPSEPPKVFRDFCGPSDPELARHLRPGTLRAVFGKNKIQNAVHCTDLPEDGILEVR
;
A
#
# COMPACT_ATOMS: atom_id res chain seq x y z
N PHE A 1 17.96 25.96 33.36
CA PHE A 1 16.96 25.01 32.84
C PHE A 1 16.68 25.38 31.39
N GLN A 2 17.45 24.82 30.46
CA GLN A 2 17.21 25.03 29.02
C GLN A 2 15.94 24.26 28.63
N SER A 3 15.03 24.92 27.91
CA SER A 3 13.88 24.27 27.29
C SER A 3 14.40 23.22 26.32
N HIS A 4 14.38 21.94 26.70
CA HIS A 4 14.59 20.88 25.73
C HIS A 4 13.43 20.95 24.74
N ASP A 5 13.73 21.40 23.53
CA ASP A 5 12.85 21.24 22.36
C ASP A 5 12.47 19.75 22.34
N GLU A 6 11.17 19.47 22.43
CA GLU A 6 10.68 18.11 22.41
C GLU A 6 11.17 17.41 21.14
N ARG A 7 11.81 16.26 21.30
CA ARG A 7 12.35 15.47 20.19
C ARG A 7 12.20 13.99 20.45
N TYR A 8 12.06 13.24 19.37
CA TYR A 8 11.94 11.79 19.38
C TYR A 8 13.15 11.19 18.68
N ALA A 9 13.73 10.14 19.27
CA ALA A 9 14.91 9.47 18.74
C ALA A 9 14.55 8.05 18.29
N PHE A 10 15.02 7.68 17.11
CA PHE A 10 14.82 6.38 16.49
C PHE A 10 16.16 5.83 16.01
N ILE A 11 16.32 4.51 16.05
CA ILE A 11 17.43 3.83 15.38
C ILE A 11 16.92 3.41 14.00
N ALA A 12 17.59 3.90 12.97
CA ALA A 12 17.29 3.63 11.57
C ALA A 12 18.43 2.87 10.90
N GLU A 13 18.12 1.84 10.14
CA GLU A 13 19.05 1.10 9.30
C GLU A 13 18.87 1.49 7.83
N TRP A 14 19.99 1.72 7.14
CA TRP A 14 20.02 1.93 5.70
C TRP A 14 21.03 0.97 5.08
N TYR A 15 20.61 0.26 4.03
CA TYR A 15 21.50 -0.56 3.24
C TYR A 15 22.26 0.33 2.25
N ASP A 16 23.59 0.38 2.38
CA ASP A 16 24.47 1.11 1.47
C ASP A 16 24.86 0.21 0.29
N PRO A 17 24.29 0.41 -0.91
CA PRO A 17 24.55 -0.47 -2.05
C PRO A 17 26.00 -0.40 -2.55
N ASN A 18 26.70 0.73 -2.34
CA ASN A 18 28.08 0.89 -2.77
C ASN A 18 29.07 0.15 -1.86
N ALA A 19 28.74 0.07 -0.56
CA ALA A 19 29.57 -0.57 0.44
C ALA A 19 29.09 -1.98 0.83
N SER A 20 27.96 -2.43 0.27
CA SER A 20 27.30 -3.71 0.56
C SER A 20 27.14 -3.99 2.06
N LEU A 21 26.76 -2.96 2.83
CA LEU A 21 26.64 -3.05 4.28
C LEU A 21 25.48 -2.23 4.83
N PHE A 22 24.90 -2.70 5.94
CA PHE A 22 23.91 -1.93 6.69
C PHE A 22 24.59 -0.89 7.58
N ARG A 23 24.19 0.37 7.44
CA ARG A 23 24.58 1.47 8.31
C ARG A 23 23.44 1.77 9.28
N ARG A 24 23.80 2.01 10.55
CA ARG A 24 22.88 2.43 11.60
C ARG A 24 23.02 3.92 11.87
N TYR A 25 21.89 4.59 11.88
CA TYR A 25 21.76 6.00 12.19
C TYR A 25 20.83 6.20 13.37
N GLU A 26 21.12 7.18 14.21
CA GLU A 26 20.14 7.74 15.13
C GLU A 26 19.44 8.88 14.40
N LEU A 27 18.14 8.69 14.11
CA LEU A 27 17.26 9.69 13.52
C LEU A 27 16.54 10.44 14.65
N LEU A 28 16.69 11.77 14.67
CA LEU A 28 15.95 12.65 15.55
C LEU A 28 14.84 13.36 14.77
N TYR A 29 13.63 13.33 15.29
CA TYR A 29 12.47 14.05 14.76
C TYR A 29 12.00 15.12 15.74
N TYR A 30 11.75 16.32 15.22
CA TYR A 30 11.33 17.49 15.98
C TYR A 30 9.87 17.82 15.65
N PRO A 31 8.88 17.36 16.45
CA PRO A 31 7.45 17.50 16.14
C PRO A 31 6.95 18.95 16.02
N LYS A 32 7.65 19.90 16.64
CA LYS A 32 7.27 21.31 16.63
C LYS A 32 7.37 21.95 15.24
N ASP A 33 8.34 21.52 14.43
CA ASP A 33 8.63 22.10 13.12
C ASP A 33 8.80 21.07 12.00
N GLY A 34 8.56 19.79 12.29
CA GLY A 34 8.68 18.69 11.33
C GLY A 34 10.11 18.46 10.83
N SER A 35 11.13 19.01 11.50
CA SER A 35 12.51 18.83 11.06
C SER A 35 13.10 17.50 11.52
N ILE A 36 14.09 17.02 10.76
CA ILE A 36 14.83 15.79 11.04
C ILE A 36 16.33 16.03 11.09
N GLU A 37 17.02 15.19 11.86
CA GLU A 37 18.47 15.18 12.00
C GLU A 37 18.96 13.73 12.10
N MET A 38 20.11 13.39 11.50
CA MET A 38 20.65 12.02 11.57
C MET A 38 22.10 12.00 12.05
N TYR A 39 22.39 11.10 12.98
CA TYR A 39 23.72 10.85 13.52
C TYR A 39 24.19 9.44 13.16
N ASP A 40 25.42 9.33 12.66
CA ASP A 40 26.08 8.03 12.44
C ASP A 40 26.52 7.46 13.79
N VAL A 41 25.86 6.40 14.24
CA VAL A 41 26.08 5.81 15.57
C VAL A 41 27.50 5.23 15.69
N LYS A 42 28.01 4.64 14.61
CA LYS A 42 29.32 3.97 14.60
C LYS A 42 30.45 4.99 14.62
N ASN A 43 30.34 6.03 13.79
CA ASN A 43 31.40 7.03 13.64
C ASN A 43 31.22 8.26 14.54
N ARG A 44 30.14 8.32 15.33
CA ARG A 44 29.82 9.42 16.26
C ARG A 44 29.90 10.80 15.60
N ARG A 45 29.37 10.92 14.38
CA ARG A 45 29.36 12.18 13.62
C ARG A 45 27.97 12.46 13.06
N THR A 46 27.65 13.74 12.89
CA THR A 46 26.43 14.15 12.18
C THR A 46 26.50 13.66 10.74
N PHE A 47 25.47 12.93 10.33
CA PHE A 47 25.27 12.49 8.94
C PHE A 47 24.38 13.48 8.18
N LEU A 48 23.30 13.93 8.81
CA LEU A 48 22.38 14.95 8.30
C LEU A 48 22.14 15.98 9.39
N LYS A 49 22.43 17.25 9.11
CA LYS A 49 22.11 18.37 10.03
C LYS A 49 20.60 18.60 10.08
N ARG A 50 20.10 19.18 11.18
CA ARG A 50 18.68 19.53 11.34
C ARG A 50 18.15 20.28 10.13
N THR A 51 17.24 19.64 9.39
CA THR A 51 16.69 20.15 8.13
C THR A 51 15.18 19.89 8.14
N GLN A 52 14.38 20.84 7.69
CA GLN A 52 12.95 20.61 7.49
C GLN A 52 12.71 19.56 6.42
N TYR A 53 11.80 18.64 6.67
CA TYR A 53 11.48 17.58 5.73
C TYR A 53 9.98 17.31 5.74
N GLU A 54 9.27 18.03 4.88
CA GLU A 54 7.80 18.12 4.88
C GLU A 54 7.11 16.78 4.59
N SER A 55 7.77 15.89 3.86
CA SER A 55 7.22 14.60 3.44
C SER A 55 7.26 13.50 4.49
N LEU A 56 7.66 13.80 5.73
CA LEU A 56 7.74 12.83 6.81
C LEU A 56 6.98 13.32 8.04
N HIS A 57 6.02 12.53 8.49
CA HIS A 57 5.20 12.85 9.64
C HIS A 57 5.53 11.94 10.83
N LEU A 58 5.17 12.39 12.04
CA LEU A 58 5.43 11.63 13.26
C LEU A 58 4.78 10.23 13.22
N GLU A 59 3.63 10.12 12.55
CA GLU A 59 2.89 8.87 12.38
C GLU A 59 3.64 7.82 11.55
N ASP A 60 4.56 8.23 10.67
CA ASP A 60 5.40 7.34 9.86
C ASP A 60 6.55 6.72 10.69
N LEU A 61 6.82 7.26 11.87
CA LEU A 61 7.98 6.92 12.70
C LEU A 61 7.62 5.93 13.81
N TYR A 62 7.74 4.64 13.49
CA TYR A 62 7.51 3.54 14.43
C TYR A 62 8.43 2.37 14.09
N VAL A 63 8.73 1.52 15.07
CA VAL A 63 9.61 0.37 14.87
C VAL A 63 9.01 -0.58 13.81
N GLY A 64 9.84 -0.91 12.82
CA GLY A 64 9.49 -1.69 11.63
C GLY A 64 9.14 -0.84 10.41
N SER A 65 8.85 0.47 10.55
CA SER A 65 8.48 1.32 9.41
C SER A 65 9.63 1.49 8.42
N LYS A 66 9.30 1.68 7.13
CA LYS A 66 10.25 2.10 6.10
C LYS A 66 9.93 3.54 5.71
N ILE A 67 10.91 4.41 5.85
CA ILE A 67 10.78 5.84 5.54
C ILE A 67 11.77 6.21 4.46
N THR A 68 11.44 7.23 3.66
CA THR A 68 12.37 7.80 2.68
C THR A 68 12.88 9.13 3.20
N VAL A 69 14.20 9.30 3.26
CA VAL A 69 14.84 10.58 3.60
C VAL A 69 15.89 10.91 2.54
N PHE A 70 15.70 12.01 1.81
CA PHE A 70 16.60 12.45 0.74
C PHE A 70 16.99 11.32 -0.23
N SER A 71 16.01 10.56 -0.71
CA SER A 71 16.18 9.41 -1.64
C SER A 71 16.86 8.17 -1.03
N ARG A 72 16.94 8.06 0.30
CA ARG A 72 17.43 6.87 1.01
C ARG A 72 16.26 6.19 1.73
N HIS A 73 16.05 4.90 1.46
CA HIS A 73 15.06 4.09 2.17
C HIS A 73 15.65 3.56 3.49
N LEU A 74 15.22 4.14 4.59
CA LEU A 74 15.63 3.78 5.95
C LEU A 74 14.56 2.87 6.57
N SER A 75 14.98 1.84 7.27
CA SER A 75 14.11 1.01 8.11
C SER A 75 14.27 1.43 9.56
N ILE A 76 13.20 1.83 10.23
CA ILE A 76 13.23 2.12 11.67
C ILE A 76 13.27 0.77 12.40
N VAL A 77 14.33 0.51 13.17
CA VAL A 77 14.56 -0.79 13.83
C VAL A 77 14.41 -0.76 15.34
N ASP A 78 14.53 0.42 15.96
CA ASP A 78 14.35 0.58 17.40
C ASP A 78 14.05 2.04 17.79
N TYR A 79 13.66 2.29 19.02
CA TYR A 79 13.63 3.62 19.61
C TYR A 79 15.01 3.99 20.16
N GLY A 80 15.49 5.20 19.89
CA GLY A 80 16.81 5.66 20.32
C GLY A 80 16.92 5.93 21.82
N ASN A 81 15.80 6.08 22.53
CA ASN A 81 15.81 6.25 23.98
C ASN A 81 14.49 5.80 24.64
N LEU A 82 14.55 5.58 25.96
CA LEU A 82 13.40 5.15 26.78
C LEU A 82 12.25 6.17 26.79
N TYR A 83 12.54 7.47 26.67
CA TYR A 83 11.50 8.50 26.60
C TYR A 83 10.65 8.31 25.34
N THR A 84 11.30 8.17 24.18
CA THR A 84 10.66 7.93 22.90
C THR A 84 9.95 6.58 22.92
N SER A 85 10.60 5.53 23.43
CA SER A 85 9.98 4.20 23.58
C SER A 85 8.76 4.20 24.49
N ARG A 86 8.68 5.03 25.55
CA ARG A 86 7.49 5.08 26.40
C ARG A 86 6.39 5.96 25.81
N LYS A 87 6.77 7.05 25.15
CA LYS A 87 5.83 8.05 24.64
C LYS A 87 5.26 7.66 23.27
N LEU A 88 6.10 7.07 22.44
CA LEU A 88 5.79 6.61 21.08
C LEU A 88 5.89 5.10 20.95
N GLY A 89 6.07 4.36 22.05
CA GLY A 89 6.04 2.90 22.10
C GLY A 89 4.71 2.40 21.62
N SER A 90 4.60 2.34 20.31
CA SER A 90 3.35 2.09 19.63
C SER A 90 3.05 0.60 19.77
N ARG A 91 1.79 0.29 20.05
CA ARG A 91 1.22 -1.05 19.84
C ARG A 91 0.90 -1.26 18.37
N LYS A 92 1.73 -0.70 17.48
CA LYS A 92 1.57 -0.86 16.04
C LYS A 92 1.82 -2.32 15.73
N GLU A 93 0.73 -3.00 15.48
CA GLU A 93 0.70 -4.37 15.03
C GLU A 93 0.60 -4.35 13.51
N ARG A 94 1.18 -5.38 12.90
CA ARG A 94 0.87 -5.71 11.51
C ARG A 94 -0.14 -6.83 11.51
N THR A 95 -1.14 -6.71 10.66
CA THR A 95 -2.08 -7.79 10.42
C THR A 95 -2.34 -7.97 8.92
N LEU A 96 -2.83 -9.15 8.56
CA LEU A 96 -3.26 -9.44 7.20
C LEU A 96 -4.71 -8.98 7.03
N ALA A 97 -4.96 -8.15 6.03
CA ALA A 97 -6.28 -7.94 5.47
C ALA A 97 -6.35 -8.66 4.13
N LEU A 98 -7.17 -9.72 4.05
CA LEU A 98 -7.36 -10.49 2.82
C LEU A 98 -8.77 -10.26 2.29
N ILE A 99 -8.89 -9.72 1.08
CA ILE A 99 -10.17 -9.63 0.37
C ILE A 99 -10.33 -10.87 -0.52
N LYS A 100 -11.46 -11.53 -0.38
CA LYS A 100 -11.79 -12.80 -1.04
C LYS A 100 -12.36 -12.58 -2.45
N PRO A 101 -12.43 -13.63 -3.29
CA PRO A 101 -12.79 -13.50 -4.71
C PRO A 101 -14.18 -12.88 -4.96
N ASP A 102 -15.12 -13.07 -4.03
CA ASP A 102 -16.49 -12.53 -4.09
C ASP A 102 -16.55 -11.00 -3.96
N ALA A 103 -15.62 -10.40 -3.22
CA ALA A 103 -15.61 -8.96 -2.95
C ALA A 103 -14.61 -8.16 -3.83
N MET A 104 -14.03 -8.79 -4.86
CA MET A 104 -13.04 -8.13 -5.73
C MET A 104 -13.60 -6.91 -6.47
N HIS A 105 -14.90 -6.90 -6.77
CA HIS A 105 -15.57 -5.75 -7.39
C HIS A 105 -15.80 -4.56 -6.42
N LYS A 106 -15.47 -4.74 -5.13
CA LYS A 106 -15.64 -3.76 -4.05
C LYS A 106 -14.34 -3.30 -3.39
N ILE A 107 -13.18 -3.66 -3.96
CA ILE A 107 -11.88 -3.36 -3.35
C ILE A 107 -11.66 -1.87 -3.06
N GLY A 108 -12.18 -0.96 -3.89
CA GLY A 108 -12.07 0.48 -3.64
C GLY A 108 -12.84 0.94 -2.40
N GLU A 109 -14.01 0.36 -2.15
CA GLU A 109 -14.82 0.62 -0.95
C GLU A 109 -14.14 0.04 0.30
N LEU A 110 -13.57 -1.16 0.20
CA LEU A 110 -12.87 -1.84 1.30
C LEU A 110 -11.56 -1.15 1.68
N ILE A 111 -10.79 -0.66 0.70
CA ILE A 111 -9.58 0.14 0.94
C ILE A 111 -9.93 1.46 1.62
N ASP A 112 -11.00 2.14 1.19
CA ASP A 112 -11.48 3.35 1.88
C ASP A 112 -11.86 3.05 3.34
N ILE A 113 -12.52 1.92 3.63
CA ILE A 113 -12.84 1.51 5.01
C ILE A 113 -11.57 1.35 5.84
N ILE A 114 -10.55 0.67 5.31
CA ILE A 114 -9.26 0.48 6.01
C ILE A 114 -8.61 1.83 6.32
N ILE A 115 -8.47 2.69 5.31
CA ILE A 115 -7.82 4.00 5.44
C ILE A 115 -8.59 4.90 6.44
N ASN A 116 -9.91 4.98 6.30
CA ASN A 116 -10.76 5.80 7.17
C ASN A 116 -10.80 5.29 8.62
N SER A 117 -10.46 4.02 8.85
CA SER A 117 -10.32 3.43 10.19
C SER A 117 -8.98 3.77 10.87
N GLY A 118 -8.13 4.59 10.23
CA GLY A 118 -6.82 4.96 10.75
C GLY A 118 -5.77 3.86 10.63
N LEU A 119 -5.99 2.88 9.74
CA LEU A 119 -5.04 1.82 9.44
C LEU A 119 -4.27 2.18 8.16
N THR A 120 -2.96 1.95 8.17
CA THR A 120 -2.06 2.19 7.04
C THR A 120 -1.84 0.90 6.27
N ILE A 121 -2.01 0.91 4.96
CA ILE A 121 -1.64 -0.21 4.08
C ILE A 121 -0.15 -0.10 3.77
N THR A 122 0.66 -1.07 4.21
CA THR A 122 2.12 -1.06 3.99
C THR A 122 2.56 -1.98 2.85
N LYS A 123 1.74 -3.00 2.52
CA LYS A 123 1.89 -3.84 1.33
C LYS A 123 0.51 -4.18 0.80
N ALA A 124 0.39 -4.31 -0.52
CA ALA A 124 -0.82 -4.80 -1.17
C ALA A 124 -0.41 -5.58 -2.41
N LYS A 125 -1.02 -6.75 -2.65
CA LYS A 125 -0.83 -7.50 -3.88
C LYS A 125 -2.04 -8.38 -4.18
N MET A 126 -2.53 -8.33 -5.41
CA MET A 126 -3.49 -9.30 -5.94
C MET A 126 -2.76 -10.58 -6.34
N MET A 127 -3.32 -11.72 -5.95
CA MET A 127 -2.68 -13.01 -6.10
C MET A 127 -3.67 -14.11 -6.48
N LEU A 128 -3.16 -15.16 -7.11
CA LEU A 128 -3.86 -16.42 -7.29
C LEU A 128 -3.27 -17.47 -6.34
N LEU A 129 -4.10 -18.04 -5.48
CA LEU A 129 -3.68 -19.11 -4.58
C LEU A 129 -3.73 -20.46 -5.29
N SER A 130 -2.63 -21.19 -5.27
CA SER A 130 -2.65 -22.62 -5.58
C SER A 130 -3.40 -23.38 -4.48
N ARG A 131 -3.89 -24.57 -4.80
CA ARG A 131 -4.54 -25.44 -3.81
C ARG A 131 -3.63 -25.78 -2.63
N LYS A 132 -2.31 -25.85 -2.85
CA LYS A 132 -1.33 -26.08 -1.79
C LYS A 132 -1.24 -24.87 -0.86
N GLU A 133 -1.04 -23.67 -1.41
CA GLU A 133 -0.96 -22.43 -0.62
C GLU A 133 -2.26 -22.18 0.15
N ALA A 134 -3.41 -22.43 -0.47
CA ALA A 134 -4.70 -22.33 0.21
C ALA A 134 -4.84 -23.34 1.37
N ALA A 135 -4.32 -24.56 1.21
CA ALA A 135 -4.31 -25.57 2.26
C ALA A 135 -3.35 -25.22 3.40
N ASP A 136 -2.19 -24.66 3.08
CA ASP A 136 -1.23 -24.17 4.06
C ASP A 136 -1.81 -22.97 4.83
N PHE A 137 -2.54 -22.08 4.14
CA PHE A 137 -3.22 -20.93 4.74
C PHE A 137 -4.34 -21.34 5.71
N TYR A 138 -5.18 -22.31 5.34
CA TYR A 138 -6.30 -22.78 6.16
C TYR A 138 -5.99 -24.06 6.95
N VAL A 139 -4.73 -24.30 7.32
CA VAL A 139 -4.31 -25.55 7.98
C VAL A 139 -5.12 -25.88 9.24
N ASP A 140 -5.47 -24.85 10.03
CA ASP A 140 -6.25 -25.00 11.27
C ASP A 140 -7.71 -25.42 11.00
N HIS A 141 -8.20 -25.27 9.77
CA HIS A 141 -9.55 -25.66 9.35
C HIS A 141 -9.61 -27.05 8.72
N ARG A 142 -8.49 -27.78 8.62
CA ARG A 142 -8.42 -29.08 7.90
C ARG A 142 -9.43 -30.12 8.38
N ALA A 143 -9.80 -30.10 9.66
CA ALA A 143 -10.78 -31.04 10.23
C ALA A 143 -12.25 -30.57 10.11
N LYS A 144 -12.50 -29.37 9.55
CA LYS A 144 -13.85 -28.82 9.43
C LYS A 144 -14.57 -29.39 8.21
N PRO A 145 -15.89 -29.67 8.28
CA PRO A 145 -16.64 -30.29 7.18
C PRO A 145 -16.68 -29.43 5.91
N PHE A 146 -16.58 -28.10 6.05
CA PHE A 146 -16.57 -27.14 4.93
C PHE A 146 -15.18 -26.91 4.32
N TYR A 147 -14.13 -27.57 4.80
CA TYR A 147 -12.74 -27.27 4.40
C TYR A 147 -12.51 -27.39 2.89
N HIS A 148 -13.03 -28.45 2.25
CA HIS A 148 -12.84 -28.65 0.83
C HIS A 148 -13.54 -27.58 -0.03
N GLU A 149 -14.72 -27.16 0.37
CA GLU A 149 -15.47 -26.09 -0.29
C GLU A 149 -14.76 -24.74 -0.10
N LEU A 150 -14.20 -24.49 1.09
CA LEU A 150 -13.40 -23.29 1.37
C LEU A 150 -12.17 -23.21 0.47
N LEU A 151 -11.44 -24.33 0.31
CA LEU A 151 -10.30 -24.37 -0.60
C LEU A 151 -10.72 -24.17 -2.06
N GLN A 152 -11.82 -24.78 -2.49
CA GLN A 152 -12.34 -24.60 -3.85
C GLN A 152 -12.72 -23.14 -4.11
N PHE A 153 -13.36 -22.48 -3.14
CA PHE A 153 -13.75 -21.09 -3.24
C PHE A 153 -12.55 -20.14 -3.25
N ILE A 154 -11.63 -20.25 -2.30
CA ILE A 154 -10.51 -19.29 -2.22
C ILE A 154 -9.55 -19.40 -3.42
N THR A 155 -9.54 -20.56 -4.10
CA THR A 155 -8.75 -20.79 -5.31
C THR A 155 -9.53 -20.52 -6.62
N SER A 156 -10.80 -20.10 -6.54
CA SER A 156 -11.63 -19.91 -7.74
C SER A 156 -11.34 -18.60 -8.50
N GLY A 157 -10.54 -17.70 -7.93
CA GLY A 157 -10.26 -16.39 -8.51
C GLY A 157 -9.18 -15.64 -7.72
N PRO A 158 -8.89 -14.39 -8.12
CA PRO A 158 -7.90 -13.57 -7.44
C PRO A 158 -8.35 -13.19 -6.03
N VAL A 159 -7.37 -13.06 -5.13
CA VAL A 159 -7.52 -12.47 -3.80
C VAL A 159 -6.64 -11.24 -3.71
N LEU A 160 -7.05 -10.23 -2.93
CA LEU A 160 -6.19 -9.08 -2.60
C LEU A 160 -5.67 -9.26 -1.16
N ALA A 161 -4.38 -9.56 -1.02
CA ALA A 161 -3.72 -9.58 0.27
C ALA A 161 -3.11 -8.19 0.56
N MET A 162 -3.30 -7.71 1.79
CA MET A 162 -2.73 -6.45 2.26
C MET A 162 -2.10 -6.64 3.64
N GLU A 163 -0.88 -6.14 3.80
CA GLU A 163 -0.30 -5.90 5.13
C GLU A 163 -0.81 -4.54 5.60
N ILE A 164 -1.58 -4.54 6.69
CA ILE A 164 -2.09 -3.32 7.30
C ILE A 164 -1.47 -3.12 8.68
N LEU A 165 -1.30 -1.87 9.05
CA LEU A 165 -0.60 -1.46 10.26
C LEU A 165 -1.35 -0.33 10.97
N GLY A 166 -1.43 -0.45 12.29
CA GLY A 166 -1.94 0.58 13.18
C GLY A 166 -1.91 0.10 14.62
N ASP A 167 -2.27 0.97 15.56
CA ASP A 167 -2.37 0.56 16.96
C ASP A 167 -3.47 -0.49 17.13
N ASP A 168 -3.15 -1.61 17.77
CA ASP A 168 -4.05 -2.76 17.96
C ASP A 168 -4.69 -3.25 16.64
N ALA A 169 -3.92 -3.23 15.54
CA ALA A 169 -4.41 -3.49 14.19
C ALA A 169 -5.13 -4.83 14.03
N VAL A 170 -4.67 -5.89 14.71
CA VAL A 170 -5.33 -7.22 14.63
C VAL A 170 -6.76 -7.12 15.17
N SER A 171 -6.92 -6.53 16.35
CA SER A 171 -8.22 -6.40 17.01
C SER A 171 -9.14 -5.44 16.25
N LYS A 172 -8.61 -4.30 15.79
CA LYS A 172 -9.36 -3.33 14.99
C LYS A 172 -9.85 -3.93 13.68
N TRP A 173 -8.96 -4.58 12.93
CA TRP A 173 -9.33 -5.21 11.66
C TRP A 173 -10.38 -6.30 11.86
N LYS A 174 -10.24 -7.14 12.89
CA LYS A 174 -11.24 -8.16 13.23
C LYS A 174 -12.61 -7.56 13.54
N ALA A 175 -12.66 -6.44 14.26
CA ALA A 175 -13.91 -5.73 14.54
C ALA A 175 -14.54 -5.17 13.25
N ILE A 176 -13.75 -4.58 12.35
CA ILE A 176 -14.22 -4.04 11.06
C ILE A 176 -14.74 -5.16 10.15
N VAL A 177 -14.05 -6.30 10.10
CA VAL A 177 -14.48 -7.47 9.31
C VAL A 177 -15.82 -8.01 9.81
N GLY A 178 -15.99 -8.06 11.13
CA GLY A 178 -17.18 -8.60 11.77
C GLY A 178 -17.12 -10.12 11.97
N PRO A 179 -18.11 -10.70 12.67
CA PRO A 179 -18.16 -12.12 12.98
C PRO A 179 -18.42 -12.97 11.73
N ALA A 180 -17.89 -14.20 11.70
CA ALA A 180 -18.11 -15.12 10.58
C ALA A 180 -19.58 -15.56 10.45
N ASN A 181 -20.31 -15.61 11.57
CA ASN A 181 -21.74 -15.89 11.61
C ASN A 181 -22.39 -14.82 12.52
N PRO A 182 -22.94 -13.73 11.97
CA PRO A 182 -23.65 -12.74 12.78
C PRO A 182 -24.87 -13.40 13.42
N THR A 183 -25.00 -13.28 14.73
CA THR A 183 -26.22 -13.69 15.45
C THR A 183 -27.17 -12.50 15.53
N ALA A 184 -28.49 -12.76 15.54
CA ALA A 184 -29.52 -11.70 15.55
C ALA A 184 -29.45 -10.74 16.76
N THR A 185 -28.58 -11.01 17.75
CA THR A 185 -28.41 -10.24 18.99
C THR A 185 -27.22 -9.26 18.97
N GLU A 186 -26.37 -9.27 17.94
CA GLU A 186 -25.19 -8.40 17.87
C GLU A 186 -25.49 -7.12 17.10
N THR A 187 -26.21 -6.17 17.73
CA THR A 187 -26.57 -4.88 17.10
C THR A 187 -25.37 -4.02 16.70
N ASP A 188 -24.18 -4.26 17.27
CA ASP A 188 -22.93 -3.58 16.92
C ASP A 188 -22.28 -4.09 15.62
N THR A 189 -22.89 -5.08 14.94
CA THR A 189 -22.34 -5.69 13.70
C THR A 189 -22.87 -5.09 12.40
N LEU A 190 -23.90 -4.23 12.49
CA LEU A 190 -24.70 -3.72 11.37
C LEU A 190 -23.90 -3.03 10.25
N ASP A 191 -22.67 -2.61 10.54
CA ASP A 191 -21.78 -1.91 9.61
C ASP A 191 -20.49 -2.70 9.26
N SER A 192 -20.43 -4.00 9.59
CA SER A 192 -19.25 -4.82 9.32
C SER A 192 -19.07 -5.16 7.84
N ILE A 193 -17.84 -5.49 7.43
CA ILE A 193 -17.56 -5.88 6.03
C ILE A 193 -18.35 -7.14 5.65
N ARG A 194 -18.41 -8.13 6.53
CA ARG A 194 -19.12 -9.39 6.26
C ARG A 194 -20.62 -9.19 6.05
N GLU A 195 -21.23 -8.28 6.79
CA GLU A 195 -22.64 -7.96 6.63
C GLU A 195 -22.91 -7.16 5.36
N ASN A 196 -22.09 -6.15 5.07
CA ASN A 196 -22.29 -5.24 3.93
C ASN A 196 -21.88 -5.82 2.57
N PHE A 197 -20.90 -6.74 2.55
CA PHE A 197 -20.29 -7.25 1.31
C PHE A 197 -20.33 -8.77 1.17
N GLY A 198 -20.66 -9.50 2.23
CA GLY A 198 -20.75 -10.95 2.19
C GLY A 198 -22.01 -11.43 1.45
N HIS A 199 -21.91 -12.62 0.87
CA HIS A 199 -23.03 -13.39 0.31
C HIS A 199 -23.41 -14.60 1.18
N GLY A 200 -22.84 -14.70 2.39
CA GLY A 200 -23.13 -15.71 3.39
C GLY A 200 -22.22 -16.94 3.33
N GLY A 201 -22.12 -17.65 4.46
CA GLY A 201 -21.30 -18.86 4.59
C GLY A 201 -19.82 -18.59 4.34
N LEU A 202 -19.25 -19.27 3.34
CA LEU A 202 -17.83 -19.14 2.99
C LEU A 202 -17.52 -17.88 2.16
N ARG A 203 -18.56 -17.25 1.61
CA ARG A 203 -18.49 -16.02 0.79
C ARG A 203 -18.78 -14.81 1.68
N ASP A 204 -17.82 -14.49 2.52
CA ASP A 204 -17.91 -13.48 3.57
C ASP A 204 -17.00 -12.27 3.27
N ALA A 205 -16.66 -12.04 2.00
CA ALA A 205 -15.89 -10.90 1.48
C ALA A 205 -14.43 -10.72 1.96
N ALA A 206 -14.14 -10.91 3.24
CA ALA A 206 -12.84 -10.62 3.82
C ALA A 206 -12.42 -11.61 4.92
N HIS A 207 -11.11 -11.68 5.16
CA HIS A 207 -10.50 -12.44 6.24
C HIS A 207 -9.52 -11.56 7.04
N GLY A 208 -9.48 -11.81 8.34
CA GLY A 208 -8.57 -11.20 9.29
C GLY A 208 -8.07 -12.25 10.29
N PRO A 209 -6.76 -12.25 10.63
CA PRO A 209 -6.20 -13.15 11.63
C PRO A 209 -6.85 -12.99 13.01
N ASP A 210 -6.93 -14.09 13.76
CA ASP A 210 -7.49 -14.09 15.12
C ASP A 210 -6.54 -13.57 16.21
N SER A 211 -5.24 -13.53 15.94
CA SER A 211 -4.20 -13.15 16.89
C SER A 211 -2.97 -12.55 16.19
N VAL A 212 -2.12 -11.86 16.94
CA VAL A 212 -0.82 -11.36 16.43
C VAL A 212 0.07 -12.51 15.91
N ALA A 213 0.01 -13.67 16.57
CA ALA A 213 0.80 -14.83 16.17
C ALA A 213 0.32 -15.45 14.84
N SER A 214 -1.00 -15.53 14.63
CA SER A 214 -1.55 -15.97 13.33
C SER A 214 -1.30 -14.94 12.26
N ALA A 215 -1.46 -13.64 12.57
CA ALA A 215 -1.14 -12.54 11.67
C ALA A 215 0.30 -12.61 11.14
N ALA A 216 1.29 -12.84 12.01
CA ALA A 216 2.67 -12.98 11.59
C ALA A 216 2.90 -14.17 10.64
N LYS A 217 2.29 -15.32 10.93
CA LYS A 217 2.39 -16.52 10.06
C LYS A 217 1.74 -16.30 8.70
N GLU A 218 0.53 -15.75 8.70
CA GLU A 218 -0.23 -15.47 7.49
C GLU A 218 0.48 -14.41 6.63
N LEU A 219 1.01 -13.34 7.24
CA LEU A 219 1.82 -12.34 6.54
C LEU A 219 3.09 -12.95 5.94
N GLU A 220 3.77 -13.86 6.62
CA GLU A 220 4.95 -14.53 6.06
C GLU A 220 4.60 -15.43 4.86
N LEU A 221 3.39 -16.00 4.81
CA LEU A 221 2.91 -16.75 3.64
C LEU A 221 2.73 -15.84 2.42
N PHE A 222 2.07 -14.69 2.58
CA PHE A 222 1.74 -13.78 1.48
C PHE A 222 2.90 -12.84 1.10
N PHE A 223 3.67 -12.39 2.08
CA PHE A 223 4.77 -11.43 1.94
C PHE A 223 6.04 -11.92 2.65
N PRO A 224 6.68 -12.99 2.13
CA PRO A 224 7.84 -13.58 2.79
C PRO A 224 8.98 -12.57 3.02
N SER A 225 9.54 -12.57 4.23
CA SER A 225 10.59 -11.62 4.63
C SER A 225 11.98 -12.02 4.14
N SER A 226 12.20 -13.32 3.92
CA SER A 226 13.52 -13.91 3.66
C SER A 226 13.80 -14.17 2.17
N GLY A 227 13.14 -13.42 1.27
CA GLY A 227 13.30 -13.58 -0.18
C GLY A 227 12.63 -14.84 -0.76
N GLY A 228 11.77 -15.49 0.03
CA GLY A 228 10.86 -16.52 -0.47
C GLY A 228 9.85 -15.93 -1.46
N ARG A 229 9.31 -16.78 -2.34
CA ARG A 229 8.23 -16.38 -3.25
C ARG A 229 6.90 -16.66 -2.56
N GLY A 230 6.14 -15.60 -2.27
CA GLY A 230 4.71 -15.73 -1.93
C GLY A 230 3.89 -16.12 -3.18
N PRO A 231 2.56 -16.18 -3.05
CA PRO A 231 1.70 -16.56 -4.15
C PRO A 231 1.88 -15.69 -5.40
N MET A 232 1.59 -16.30 -6.55
CA MET A 232 1.78 -15.66 -7.85
C MET A 232 0.84 -14.46 -8.04
N SER A 233 1.31 -13.45 -8.78
CA SER A 233 0.46 -12.35 -9.22
C SER A 233 -0.70 -12.87 -10.07
N SER A 234 -1.85 -12.19 -10.02
CA SER A 234 -2.99 -12.45 -10.89
C SER A 234 -2.89 -11.79 -12.28
N ALA A 235 -1.77 -11.13 -12.58
CA ALA A 235 -1.56 -10.43 -13.84
C ALA A 235 -1.66 -11.37 -15.05
N THR A 236 -2.37 -10.95 -16.09
CA THR A 236 -2.62 -11.76 -17.28
C THR A 236 -1.72 -11.38 -18.46
N PHE A 237 -1.22 -10.14 -18.49
CA PHE A 237 -0.38 -9.57 -19.54
C PHE A 237 -1.03 -9.62 -20.93
N THR A 238 -2.36 -9.48 -20.98
CA THR A 238 -3.14 -9.64 -22.22
C THR A 238 -4.08 -8.47 -22.44
N ASN A 239 -3.85 -7.72 -23.53
CA ASN A 239 -4.66 -6.55 -23.91
C ASN A 239 -4.90 -5.62 -22.72
N CYS A 240 -3.82 -5.21 -22.06
CA CYS A 240 -3.87 -4.47 -20.80
C CYS A 240 -3.21 -3.10 -20.91
N THR A 241 -3.48 -2.25 -19.93
CA THR A 241 -2.79 -0.98 -19.72
C THR A 241 -2.33 -0.88 -18.27
N CYS A 242 -1.15 -0.31 -18.06
CA CYS A 242 -0.65 -0.01 -16.74
C CYS A 242 -1.32 1.26 -16.22
N CYS A 243 -1.75 1.23 -14.96
CA CYS A 243 -2.16 2.40 -14.20
C CYS A 243 -1.37 2.45 -12.89
N ILE A 244 -0.69 3.56 -12.63
CA ILE A 244 0.02 3.78 -11.36
C ILE A 244 -0.67 4.90 -10.59
N ILE A 245 -1.19 4.59 -9.41
CA ILE A 245 -1.58 5.60 -8.42
C ILE A 245 -0.29 6.11 -7.78
N LYS A 246 -0.02 7.41 -7.99
CA LYS A 246 1.23 8.05 -7.58
C LYS A 246 1.32 8.26 -6.06
N PRO A 247 2.54 8.41 -5.51
CA PRO A 247 2.74 8.51 -4.06
C PRO A 247 1.93 9.59 -3.35
N HIS A 248 1.81 10.82 -3.87
CA HIS A 248 0.96 11.83 -3.20
C HIS A 248 -0.49 11.36 -3.04
N ALA A 249 -1.08 10.70 -4.06
CA ALA A 249 -2.45 10.24 -4.00
C ALA A 249 -2.63 9.06 -3.03
N VAL A 250 -1.61 8.19 -2.91
CA VAL A 250 -1.59 7.14 -1.88
C VAL A 250 -1.50 7.75 -0.49
N ASN A 251 -0.59 8.70 -0.27
CA ASN A 251 -0.36 9.36 1.02
C ASN A 251 -1.58 10.19 1.48
N GLU A 252 -2.33 10.76 0.54
CA GLU A 252 -3.58 11.50 0.83
C GLU A 252 -4.80 10.58 1.05
N GLY A 253 -4.61 9.26 1.02
CA GLY A 253 -5.70 8.30 1.20
C GLY A 253 -6.71 8.29 0.05
N LEU A 254 -6.31 8.70 -1.16
CA LEU A 254 -7.19 8.75 -2.34
C LEU A 254 -7.29 7.41 -3.07
N THR A 255 -6.49 6.41 -2.69
CA THR A 255 -6.41 5.09 -3.33
C THR A 255 -7.78 4.44 -3.54
N GLY A 256 -8.58 4.31 -2.47
CA GLY A 256 -9.87 3.62 -2.57
C GLY A 256 -10.87 4.38 -3.46
N LYS A 257 -10.89 5.71 -3.38
CA LYS A 257 -11.68 6.59 -4.27
C LYS A 257 -11.29 6.44 -5.74
N ILE A 258 -10.00 6.39 -6.05
CA ILE A 258 -9.50 6.23 -7.43
C ILE A 258 -9.90 4.85 -7.97
N ILE A 259 -9.64 3.78 -7.21
CA ILE A 259 -10.00 2.41 -7.61
C ILE A 259 -11.52 2.28 -7.81
N LYS A 260 -12.31 2.86 -6.91
CA LYS A 260 -13.78 2.89 -7.02
C LYS A 260 -14.25 3.61 -8.28
N ALA A 261 -13.61 4.72 -8.66
CA ALA A 261 -13.91 5.43 -9.90
C ALA A 261 -13.60 4.57 -11.14
N ILE A 262 -12.46 3.86 -11.14
CA ILE A 262 -12.07 2.93 -12.22
C ILE A 262 -13.10 1.81 -12.39
N LEU A 263 -13.45 1.13 -11.28
CA LEU A 263 -14.41 0.03 -11.31
C LEU A 263 -15.82 0.49 -11.70
N LYS A 264 -16.25 1.67 -11.21
CA LYS A 264 -17.55 2.27 -11.56
C LYS A 264 -17.68 2.62 -13.04
N GLU A 265 -16.57 3.02 -13.68
CA GLU A 265 -16.53 3.29 -15.12
C GLU A 265 -16.62 2.01 -15.97
N GLY A 266 -16.49 0.84 -15.34
CA GLY A 266 -16.63 -0.48 -15.95
C GLY A 266 -15.31 -1.15 -16.33
N PHE A 267 -14.16 -0.53 -16.02
CA PHE A 267 -12.86 -1.15 -16.20
C PHE A 267 -12.65 -2.28 -15.19
N GLN A 268 -11.89 -3.29 -15.59
CA GLN A 268 -11.52 -4.40 -14.72
C GLN A 268 -10.07 -4.26 -14.29
N ILE A 269 -9.79 -4.69 -13.06
CA ILE A 269 -8.44 -4.71 -12.49
C ILE A 269 -8.05 -6.18 -12.35
N SER A 270 -7.16 -6.66 -13.22
CA SER A 270 -6.69 -8.05 -13.22
C SER A 270 -5.53 -8.26 -12.25
N ALA A 271 -4.72 -7.23 -12.01
CA ALA A 271 -3.67 -7.24 -10.99
C ALA A 271 -3.50 -5.88 -10.33
N LEU A 272 -3.01 -5.91 -9.09
CA LEU A 272 -2.67 -4.74 -8.30
C LEU A 272 -1.47 -5.09 -7.43
N GLN A 273 -0.49 -4.19 -7.35
CA GLN A 273 0.63 -4.32 -6.41
C GLN A 273 1.08 -2.95 -5.91
N MET A 274 1.31 -2.87 -4.59
CA MET A 274 1.96 -1.73 -3.95
C MET A 274 3.48 -1.96 -3.90
N PHE A 275 4.25 -0.92 -4.25
CA PHE A 275 5.71 -0.93 -4.14
C PHE A 275 6.25 0.49 -3.96
N ASN A 276 7.52 0.57 -3.59
CA ASN A 276 8.28 1.81 -3.55
C ASN A 276 9.28 1.78 -4.70
N MET A 277 9.24 2.80 -5.57
CA MET A 277 10.14 2.88 -6.71
C MET A 277 11.51 3.40 -6.31
N GLU A 278 12.54 2.60 -6.57
CA GLU A 278 13.92 3.08 -6.51
C GLU A 278 14.20 4.02 -7.70
N ARG A 279 15.10 4.98 -7.51
CA ARG A 279 15.41 5.98 -8.54
C ARG A 279 15.83 5.38 -9.89
N PRO A 280 16.73 4.38 -9.97
CA PRO A 280 17.11 3.79 -11.25
C PRO A 280 15.91 3.22 -12.01
N ASN A 281 15.01 2.53 -11.29
CA ASN A 281 13.81 1.93 -11.88
C ASN A 281 12.82 3.02 -12.34
N ALA A 282 12.70 4.12 -11.60
CA ALA A 282 11.84 5.24 -12.00
C ALA A 282 12.40 6.01 -13.21
N GLU A 283 13.72 6.16 -13.31
CA GLU A 283 14.39 6.75 -14.48
C GLU A 283 14.24 5.88 -15.72
N GLU A 284 14.40 4.56 -15.58
CA GLU A 284 14.14 3.58 -16.65
C GLU A 284 12.68 3.62 -17.10
N PHE A 285 11.74 3.58 -16.13
CA PHE A 285 10.31 3.64 -16.42
C PHE A 285 9.89 4.91 -17.18
N TYR A 286 10.49 6.06 -16.85
CA TYR A 286 10.20 7.32 -17.52
C TYR A 286 11.17 7.69 -18.64
N GLU A 287 12.04 6.78 -19.09
CA GLU A 287 13.11 7.10 -20.04
C GLU A 287 12.58 7.78 -21.32
N ILE A 288 11.43 7.36 -21.81
CA ILE A 288 10.77 7.92 -23.01
C ILE A 288 10.43 9.42 -22.88
N TYR A 289 10.27 9.93 -21.66
CA TYR A 289 9.96 11.34 -21.41
C TYR A 289 11.23 12.19 -21.26
N ARG A 290 12.41 11.56 -21.16
CA ARG A 290 13.67 12.25 -20.92
C ARG A 290 14.03 13.16 -22.09
N GLY A 291 14.12 14.46 -21.81
CA GLY A 291 14.40 15.49 -22.84
C GLY A 291 13.19 15.88 -23.69
N VAL A 292 12.04 15.22 -23.50
CA VAL A 292 10.76 15.57 -24.14
C VAL A 292 9.94 16.49 -23.26
N VAL A 293 9.84 16.18 -21.96
CA VAL A 293 9.10 16.98 -20.99
C VAL A 293 10.06 17.71 -20.03
N PRO A 294 9.89 19.03 -19.80
CA PRO A 294 10.71 19.79 -18.85
C PRO A 294 10.65 19.22 -17.41
N GLU A 295 9.50 18.68 -17.04
CA GLU A 295 9.18 18.17 -15.70
C GLU A 295 9.80 16.80 -15.37
N TYR A 296 10.57 16.18 -16.28
CA TYR A 296 11.05 14.81 -16.16
C TYR A 296 11.70 14.49 -14.80
N LEU A 297 12.62 15.36 -14.34
CA LEU A 297 13.33 15.14 -13.07
C LEU A 297 12.38 15.18 -11.86
N GLU A 298 11.38 16.05 -11.89
CA GLU A 298 10.38 16.18 -10.84
C GLU A 298 9.41 14.99 -10.86
N MET A 299 9.05 14.47 -12.04
CA MET A 299 8.24 13.26 -12.19
C MET A 299 8.92 12.03 -11.58
N VAL A 300 10.21 11.85 -11.85
CA VAL A 300 11.02 10.78 -11.23
C VAL A 300 11.08 10.96 -9.71
N SER A 301 11.31 12.19 -9.24
CA SER A 301 11.36 12.49 -7.81
C SER A 301 10.03 12.20 -7.11
N GLU A 302 8.90 12.54 -7.72
CA GLU A 302 7.55 12.25 -7.19
C GLU A 302 7.30 10.75 -7.12
N LEU A 303 7.64 9.99 -8.16
CA LEU A 303 7.43 8.54 -8.16
C LEU A 303 8.28 7.81 -7.11
N CYS A 304 9.46 8.34 -6.79
CA CYS A 304 10.33 7.83 -5.72
C CYS A 304 10.00 8.36 -4.32
N SER A 305 9.06 9.29 -4.18
CA SER A 305 8.80 9.98 -2.91
C SER A 305 8.14 9.09 -1.86
N GLY A 306 7.46 8.02 -2.26
CA GLY A 306 6.71 7.16 -1.35
C GLY A 306 6.16 5.90 -2.00
N PRO A 307 5.21 5.21 -1.36
CA PRO A 307 4.56 4.03 -1.93
C PRO A 307 3.65 4.43 -3.09
N CYS A 308 3.70 3.68 -4.18
CA CYS A 308 2.74 3.76 -5.27
C CYS A 308 2.03 2.42 -5.44
N ILE A 309 0.89 2.44 -6.12
CA ILE A 309 0.12 1.24 -6.45
C ILE A 309 0.03 1.14 -7.96
N ALA A 310 0.66 0.12 -8.54
CA ALA A 310 0.47 -0.21 -9.95
C ALA A 310 -0.66 -1.23 -10.10
N MET A 311 -1.40 -1.10 -11.19
CA MET A 311 -2.51 -1.94 -11.55
C MET A 311 -2.43 -2.31 -13.02
N GLU A 312 -2.73 -3.57 -13.30
CA GLU A 312 -3.08 -4.01 -14.65
C GLU A 312 -4.56 -3.76 -14.86
N ILE A 313 -4.88 -2.86 -15.79
CA ILE A 313 -6.26 -2.57 -16.18
C ILE A 313 -6.56 -3.29 -17.48
N THR A 314 -7.65 -4.05 -17.49
CA THR A 314 -8.17 -4.68 -18.71
C THR A 314 -9.38 -3.90 -19.25
N PRO A 315 -9.60 -3.93 -20.57
CA PRO A 315 -10.69 -3.23 -21.23
C PRO A 315 -12.06 -3.56 -20.64
N SER A 316 -12.92 -2.56 -20.62
CA SER A 316 -14.33 -2.71 -20.29
C SER A 316 -15.14 -3.21 -21.49
N GLU A 317 -16.35 -3.70 -21.22
CA GLU A 317 -17.36 -3.95 -22.25
C GLU A 317 -18.52 -2.95 -22.07
N PRO A 318 -18.81 -2.08 -23.07
CA PRO A 318 -18.14 -1.88 -24.36
C PRO A 318 -16.73 -1.28 -24.22
N PRO A 319 -15.84 -1.49 -25.22
CA PRO A 319 -14.43 -1.09 -25.12
C PRO A 319 -14.28 0.43 -24.97
N LYS A 320 -13.67 0.83 -23.85
CA LYS A 320 -13.26 2.22 -23.57
C LYS A 320 -11.74 2.32 -23.53
N VAL A 321 -11.21 3.46 -23.98
CA VAL A 321 -9.78 3.76 -23.87
C VAL A 321 -9.50 4.32 -22.47
N PHE A 322 -8.74 3.58 -21.66
CA PHE A 322 -8.44 3.97 -20.27
C PHE A 322 -7.77 5.35 -20.17
N ARG A 323 -6.87 5.68 -21.11
CA ARG A 323 -6.20 6.99 -21.19
C ARG A 323 -7.19 8.16 -21.29
N ASP A 324 -8.30 7.99 -22.01
CA ASP A 324 -9.34 9.03 -22.10
C ASP A 324 -10.03 9.28 -20.76
N PHE A 325 -10.20 8.23 -19.96
CA PHE A 325 -10.74 8.30 -18.60
C PHE A 325 -9.73 8.89 -17.60
N CYS A 326 -8.43 8.66 -17.78
CA CYS A 326 -7.40 9.36 -17.01
C CYS A 326 -7.38 10.87 -17.32
N GLY A 327 -7.57 11.23 -18.59
CA GLY A 327 -7.59 12.61 -19.07
C GLY A 327 -6.20 13.24 -19.26
N PRO A 328 -6.14 14.54 -19.61
CA PRO A 328 -4.89 15.25 -19.83
C PRO A 328 -3.92 15.14 -18.66
N SER A 329 -2.61 15.10 -18.94
CA SER A 329 -1.55 14.96 -17.92
C SER A 329 -1.51 16.13 -16.94
N ASP A 330 -1.89 17.33 -17.38
CA ASP A 330 -2.08 18.52 -16.56
C ASP A 330 -3.48 18.55 -15.94
N PRO A 331 -3.59 18.45 -14.59
CA PRO A 331 -4.89 18.49 -13.90
C PRO A 331 -5.69 19.77 -14.14
N GLU A 332 -5.06 20.93 -14.29
CA GLU A 332 -5.80 22.18 -14.52
C GLU A 332 -6.46 22.18 -15.89
N LEU A 333 -5.72 21.74 -16.91
CA LEU A 333 -6.25 21.55 -18.25
C LEU A 333 -7.35 20.48 -18.26
N ALA A 334 -7.14 19.38 -17.53
CA ALA A 334 -8.11 18.31 -17.38
C ALA A 334 -9.43 18.82 -16.77
N ARG A 335 -9.39 19.65 -15.72
CA ARG A 335 -10.59 20.25 -15.11
C ARG A 335 -11.38 21.12 -16.08
N HIS A 336 -10.70 21.86 -16.95
CA HIS A 336 -11.37 22.72 -17.94
C HIS A 336 -11.95 21.92 -19.11
N LEU A 337 -11.20 20.96 -19.66
CA LEU A 337 -11.59 20.22 -20.86
C LEU A 337 -12.49 19.01 -20.57
N ARG A 338 -12.20 18.29 -19.49
CA ARG A 338 -12.82 17.00 -19.13
C ARG A 338 -12.88 16.83 -17.59
N PRO A 339 -13.76 17.56 -16.88
CA PRO A 339 -13.77 17.61 -15.41
C PRO A 339 -14.02 16.28 -14.70
N GLY A 340 -14.57 15.27 -15.40
CA GLY A 340 -14.85 13.95 -14.84
C GLY A 340 -13.67 12.96 -14.88
N THR A 341 -12.50 13.34 -15.42
CA THR A 341 -11.37 12.41 -15.55
C THR A 341 -10.62 12.25 -14.23
N LEU A 342 -9.89 11.13 -14.07
CA LEU A 342 -9.15 10.85 -12.83
C LEU A 342 -8.16 11.96 -12.48
N ARG A 343 -7.41 12.47 -13.46
CA ARG A 343 -6.44 13.55 -13.22
C ARG A 343 -7.10 14.89 -12.90
N ALA A 344 -8.29 15.16 -13.45
CA ALA A 344 -9.04 16.37 -13.12
C ALA A 344 -9.55 16.36 -11.66
N VAL A 345 -10.07 15.21 -11.23
CA VAL A 345 -10.70 15.03 -9.91
C VAL A 345 -9.67 14.90 -8.79
N PHE A 346 -8.61 14.11 -9.00
CA PHE A 346 -7.67 13.75 -7.93
C PHE A 346 -6.29 14.39 -8.08
N GLY A 347 -5.94 14.93 -9.25
CA GLY A 347 -4.65 15.56 -9.47
C GLY A 347 -4.57 16.94 -8.81
N LYS A 348 -3.37 17.30 -8.32
CA LYS A 348 -3.05 18.61 -7.75
C LYS A 348 -2.44 19.55 -8.78
N ASN A 349 -1.34 19.11 -9.41
CA ASN A 349 -0.55 19.87 -10.39
C ASN A 349 0.08 18.90 -11.42
N LYS A 350 0.88 19.41 -12.35
CA LYS A 350 1.49 18.61 -13.43
C LYS A 350 2.34 17.42 -12.93
N ILE A 351 3.01 17.57 -11.79
CA ILE A 351 3.85 16.52 -11.20
C ILE A 351 2.98 15.53 -10.42
N GLN A 352 2.18 16.08 -9.51
CA GLN A 352 1.24 15.38 -8.63
C GLN A 352 -0.12 15.27 -9.31
N ASN A 353 -0.18 14.56 -10.42
CA ASN A 353 -1.39 14.45 -11.25
C ASN A 353 -2.24 13.20 -10.93
N ALA A 354 -2.18 12.69 -9.70
CA ALA A 354 -2.81 11.46 -9.18
C ALA A 354 -2.40 10.14 -9.83
N VAL A 355 -2.57 9.99 -11.14
CA VAL A 355 -2.38 8.72 -11.85
C VAL A 355 -1.49 8.86 -13.09
N HIS A 356 -0.55 7.93 -13.23
CA HIS A 356 0.10 7.63 -14.50
C HIS A 356 -0.68 6.50 -15.20
N CYS A 357 -0.72 6.54 -16.53
CA CYS A 357 -1.31 5.50 -17.35
C CYS A 357 -0.47 5.32 -18.61
N THR A 358 -0.44 4.12 -19.17
CA THR A 358 0.22 3.83 -20.44
C THR A 358 -0.27 4.77 -21.54
N ASP A 359 0.66 5.36 -22.29
CA ASP A 359 0.32 6.27 -23.37
C ASP A 359 0.05 5.56 -24.69
N LEU A 360 0.77 4.48 -24.99
CA LEU A 360 0.68 3.74 -26.25
C LEU A 360 0.16 2.30 -26.03
N PRO A 361 -0.75 1.78 -26.88
CA PRO A 361 -1.26 0.42 -26.73
C PRO A 361 -0.19 -0.66 -26.75
N GLU A 362 0.92 -0.45 -27.47
CA GLU A 362 2.02 -1.42 -27.58
C GLU A 362 2.83 -1.53 -26.28
N ASP A 363 2.88 -0.46 -25.48
CA ASP A 363 3.70 -0.36 -24.28
C ASP A 363 3.02 -0.96 -23.05
N GLY A 364 1.71 -1.16 -23.08
CA GLY A 364 0.94 -1.63 -21.92
C GLY A 364 1.45 -2.95 -21.35
N ILE A 365 1.80 -3.91 -22.21
CA ILE A 365 2.35 -5.20 -21.77
C ILE A 365 3.76 -5.04 -21.19
N LEU A 366 4.56 -4.12 -21.73
CA LEU A 366 5.93 -3.87 -21.26
C LEU A 366 5.92 -3.17 -19.90
N GLU A 367 5.04 -2.19 -19.70
CA GLU A 367 4.92 -1.45 -18.44
C GLU A 367 4.30 -2.28 -17.30
N VAL A 368 3.44 -3.26 -17.62
CA VAL A 368 2.81 -4.13 -16.61
C VAL A 368 3.74 -5.25 -16.13
N ARG A 369 4.69 -5.69 -16.97
CA ARG A 369 5.66 -6.74 -16.65
C ARG A 369 6.71 -6.27 -15.65
#